data_AF-A0A7H4PD97-F1
#
_entry.id   AF-A0A7H4PD97-F1
#
_cell.length_a   1.000
_cell.length_b   1.000
_cell.length_c   1.000
_cell.angle_alpha   90.00
_cell.angle_beta   90.00
_cell.angle_gamma   90.00
#
_symmetry.space_group_name_H-M   'P 1'
#
loop_
_entity.id
_entity.type
_entity.pdbx_description
1 polymer ?
#
loop_
_entity_poly.entity_id
_entity_poly.type
_entity_poly.pdbx_seq_one_letter_code
_entity_poly.pdbx_strand_id
1 'polypeptide(L)'
;MLGPTYDYTHRLLDFTLLANGETPPLATDSAPQEATPHVFNLLVQQGLAKAERDTDAQPDDITRHPPVYPCSRSSRLQQLTRGDEGYLLALAYSTQRGYGRNHPFAGEIRSGYVAVEIAPEELGFTVTIGELLMTECEMVNGFVDPQDEPPHFTRGYGLTFGMSERKAMAMALVDRALQAPEYGEEVAGPAQDEEFVLAHADNVEAAGFVSHLKLPHYVDFQAELALLKRLQRENQRG
;
A
#
# COMPACT_ATOMS: atom_id res chain seq x y z
N MET A 1 -0.82 20.44 10.26
CA MET A 1 -2.29 20.70 10.30
C MET A 1 -2.97 19.36 10.54
N LEU A 2 -3.93 19.24 11.48
CA LEU A 2 -4.59 17.96 11.77
C LEU A 2 -5.71 17.60 10.78
N GLY A 3 -6.43 18.61 10.27
CA GLY A 3 -7.59 18.39 9.40
C GLY A 3 -8.72 17.59 10.07
N PRO A 4 -9.70 17.10 9.30
CA PRO A 4 -10.70 16.16 9.78
C PRO A 4 -10.04 14.81 10.08
N THR A 5 -10.01 14.41 11.35
CA THR A 5 -9.40 13.15 11.78
C THR A 5 -10.15 12.54 12.95
N TYR A 6 -10.14 11.21 13.02
CA TYR A 6 -10.56 10.47 14.21
C TYR A 6 -9.43 10.33 15.23
N ASP A 7 -8.21 10.75 14.90
CA ASP A 7 -7.09 10.77 15.83
C ASP A 7 -7.47 11.58 17.08
N TYR A 8 -6.96 11.12 18.22
CA TYR A 8 -7.24 11.72 19.54
C TYR A 8 -8.69 11.63 20.05
N THR A 9 -9.63 11.05 19.29
CA THR A 9 -10.98 10.77 19.80
C THR A 9 -11.00 9.67 20.87
N HIS A 10 -11.94 9.73 21.83
CA HIS A 10 -12.22 8.58 22.69
C HIS A 10 -13.12 7.59 21.95
N ARG A 11 -12.71 6.32 21.88
CA ARG A 11 -13.43 5.27 21.14
C ARG A 11 -14.58 4.71 21.98
N LEU A 12 -15.56 5.56 22.26
CA LEU A 12 -16.81 5.23 22.94
C LEU A 12 -17.94 5.20 21.92
N LEU A 13 -18.88 4.26 22.06
CA LEU A 13 -20.06 4.22 21.20
C LEU A 13 -20.91 5.47 21.45
N ASP A 14 -21.15 6.23 20.40
CA ASP A 14 -22.04 7.39 20.44
C ASP A 14 -23.47 6.95 20.13
N PHE A 15 -24.26 6.71 21.19
CA PHE A 15 -25.66 6.31 21.08
C PHE A 15 -26.57 7.43 20.53
N THR A 16 -26.09 8.68 20.47
CA THR A 16 -26.89 9.78 19.90
C THR A 16 -27.10 9.63 18.39
N LEU A 17 -26.20 8.92 17.71
CA LEU A 17 -26.28 8.60 16.28
C LEU A 17 -27.43 7.66 15.91
N LEU A 18 -28.16 7.10 16.89
CA LEU A 18 -29.37 6.31 16.66
C LEU A 18 -30.60 7.17 16.32
N ALA A 19 -30.52 8.49 16.54
CA ALA A 19 -31.59 9.44 16.25
C ALA A 19 -31.07 10.55 15.31
N ASN A 20 -31.98 11.44 14.87
CA ASN A 20 -31.58 12.62 14.12
C ASN A 20 -30.70 13.53 15.01
N GLY A 21 -29.58 13.99 14.46
CA GLY A 21 -28.65 14.90 15.11
C GLY A 21 -28.29 16.09 14.23
N GLU A 22 -27.61 17.06 14.81
CA GLU A 22 -27.14 18.26 14.11
C GLU A 22 -25.61 18.21 13.98
N THR A 23 -25.09 18.59 12.81
CA THR A 23 -23.64 18.74 12.61
C THR A 23 -23.16 19.99 13.35
N PRO A 24 -22.09 19.89 14.17
CA PRO A 24 -21.60 21.06 14.88
C PRO A 24 -21.13 22.15 13.89
N PRO A 25 -21.37 23.44 14.19
CA PRO A 25 -20.88 24.52 13.37
C PRO A 25 -19.35 24.52 13.39
N LEU A 26 -18.73 24.66 12.22
CA LEU A 26 -17.28 24.76 12.09
C LEU A 26 -16.83 26.19 12.42
N ALA A 27 -15.88 26.31 13.34
CA ALA A 27 -15.14 27.57 13.50
C ALA A 27 -14.29 27.80 12.24
N THR A 28 -14.33 29.02 11.72
CA THR A 28 -13.54 29.41 10.55
C THR A 28 -12.33 30.22 10.99
N ASP A 29 -11.18 29.89 10.43
CA ASP A 29 -9.99 30.73 10.47
C ASP A 29 -9.74 31.26 9.05
N SER A 30 -9.32 32.52 8.95
CA SER A 30 -9.05 33.20 7.69
C SER A 30 -7.57 33.19 7.32
N ALA A 31 -6.74 32.49 8.11
CA ALA A 31 -5.32 32.34 7.82
C ALA A 31 -5.13 31.75 6.41
N PRO A 32 -4.33 32.41 5.54
CA PRO A 32 -4.01 31.86 4.24
C PRO A 32 -3.22 30.56 4.39
N GLN A 33 -3.37 29.67 3.43
CA GLN A 33 -2.56 28.45 3.38
C GLN A 33 -1.09 28.85 3.16
N GLU A 34 -0.25 28.55 4.16
CA GLU A 34 1.18 28.76 4.06
C GLU A 34 1.80 27.75 3.07
N ALA A 35 2.94 28.11 2.49
CA ALA A 35 3.69 27.19 1.65
C ALA A 35 4.20 26.02 2.51
N THR A 36 3.70 24.81 2.25
CA THR A 36 4.09 23.59 2.95
C THR A 36 4.94 22.70 2.02
N PRO A 37 6.27 22.91 1.94
CA PRO A 37 7.13 22.02 1.15
C PRO A 37 7.12 20.60 1.73
N HIS A 38 7.37 19.59 0.89
CA HIS A 38 7.53 18.22 1.37
C HIS A 38 8.64 18.10 2.41
N VAL A 39 8.41 17.34 3.47
CA VAL A 39 9.42 17.05 4.49
C VAL A 39 10.64 16.38 3.86
N PHE A 40 10.44 15.48 2.88
CA PHE A 40 11.55 14.86 2.15
C PHE A 40 12.38 15.87 1.36
N ASN A 41 11.80 16.95 0.84
CA ASN A 41 12.59 18.00 0.17
C ASN A 41 13.56 18.66 1.15
N LEU A 42 13.16 18.86 2.41
CA LEU A 42 14.03 19.41 3.45
C LEU A 42 15.16 18.44 3.84
N LEU A 43 14.87 17.13 3.86
CA LEU A 43 15.89 16.09 4.11
C LEU A 43 16.89 16.00 2.95
N VAL A 44 16.41 16.06 1.71
CA VAL A 44 17.23 16.05 0.50
C VAL A 44 18.15 17.27 0.44
N GLN A 45 17.63 18.46 0.75
CA GLN A 45 18.43 19.70 0.80
C GLN A 45 19.59 19.63 1.80
N GLN A 46 19.42 18.84 2.87
CA GLN A 46 20.46 18.61 3.88
C GLN A 46 21.36 17.40 3.56
N GLY A 47 21.13 16.70 2.44
CA GLY A 47 21.87 15.48 2.09
C GLY A 47 21.54 14.26 2.96
N LEU A 48 20.44 14.29 3.72
CA LEU A 48 20.02 13.23 4.62
C LEU A 48 19.11 12.20 3.95
N ALA A 49 18.59 12.49 2.76
CA ALA A 49 17.82 11.58 1.93
C ALA A 49 18.15 11.82 0.45
N LYS A 50 17.83 10.85 -0.41
CA LYS A 50 17.93 11.00 -1.86
C LYS A 50 16.62 11.51 -2.44
N ALA A 51 16.73 12.37 -3.45
CA ALA A 51 15.57 12.73 -4.27
C ALA A 51 15.15 11.53 -5.13
N GLU A 52 13.86 11.26 -5.18
CA GLU A 52 13.31 10.41 -6.26
C GLU A 52 13.52 11.17 -7.59
N ARG A 53 14.06 10.47 -8.59
CA ARG A 53 14.37 11.06 -9.89
C ARG A 53 13.52 10.40 -10.96
N ASP A 54 12.91 11.23 -11.78
CA ASP A 54 12.31 10.76 -13.01
C ASP A 54 13.42 10.36 -13.99
N THR A 55 13.30 9.16 -14.56
CA THR A 55 14.20 8.64 -15.58
C THR A 55 13.51 8.54 -16.94
N ASP A 56 12.30 9.11 -17.08
CA ASP A 56 11.40 8.96 -18.22
C ASP A 56 11.06 7.48 -18.53
N ALA A 57 11.23 6.60 -17.54
CA ALA A 57 10.89 5.19 -17.66
C ALA A 57 9.37 5.04 -17.73
N GLN A 58 8.87 4.42 -18.80
CA GLN A 58 7.46 4.13 -18.94
C GLN A 58 6.99 3.21 -17.80
N PRO A 59 5.96 3.57 -17.02
CA PRO A 59 5.44 2.70 -15.97
C PRO A 59 4.82 1.44 -16.54
N ASP A 60 5.02 0.32 -15.85
CA ASP A 60 4.32 -0.93 -16.14
C ASP A 60 2.82 -0.79 -15.84
N ASP A 61 2.00 -1.60 -16.52
CA ASP A 61 0.55 -1.62 -16.31
C ASP A 61 0.01 -3.04 -16.17
N ILE A 62 -0.22 -3.44 -14.92
CA ILE A 62 -0.73 -4.77 -14.56
C ILE A 62 -2.18 -5.02 -15.01
N THR A 63 -2.90 -3.98 -15.42
CA THR A 63 -4.25 -4.13 -16.00
C THR A 63 -4.21 -4.57 -17.46
N ARG A 64 -3.05 -4.43 -18.12
CA ARG A 64 -2.81 -4.79 -19.51
C ARG A 64 -1.93 -6.02 -19.65
N HIS A 65 -0.96 -6.17 -18.75
CA HIS A 65 0.02 -7.25 -18.76
C HIS A 65 -0.01 -7.98 -17.41
N PRO A 66 -0.16 -9.31 -17.38
CA PRO A 66 -0.19 -10.04 -16.13
C PRO A 66 1.15 -9.89 -15.38
N PRO A 67 1.15 -9.80 -14.03
CA PRO A 67 2.37 -9.71 -13.25
C PRO A 67 3.32 -10.89 -13.50
N VAL A 68 4.61 -10.59 -13.66
CA VAL A 68 5.71 -11.57 -13.69
C VAL A 68 6.81 -11.08 -12.76
N TYR A 69 7.27 -11.94 -11.86
CA TYR A 69 8.25 -11.56 -10.83
C TYR A 69 9.69 -11.80 -11.32
N PRO A 70 10.64 -10.90 -10.99
CA PRO A 70 10.46 -9.66 -10.24
C PRO A 70 9.80 -8.53 -11.06
N CYS A 71 8.95 -7.76 -10.42
CA CYS A 71 8.23 -6.60 -10.94
C CYS A 71 9.04 -5.31 -10.71
N SER A 72 8.91 -4.33 -11.62
CA SER A 72 9.42 -2.98 -11.37
C SER A 72 8.69 -2.33 -10.20
N ARG A 73 9.33 -1.36 -9.51
CA ARG A 73 8.68 -0.61 -8.43
C ARG A 73 7.39 0.09 -8.88
N SER A 74 7.29 0.50 -10.14
CA SER A 74 6.04 1.08 -10.69
C SER A 74 4.89 0.07 -10.67
N SER A 75 5.15 -1.17 -11.10
CA SER A 75 4.20 -2.29 -11.03
C SER A 75 3.86 -2.64 -9.57
N ARG A 76 4.87 -2.71 -8.69
CA ARG A 76 4.64 -3.01 -7.26
C ARG A 76 3.75 -1.96 -6.61
N LEU A 77 4.00 -0.67 -6.82
CA LEU A 77 3.17 0.41 -6.28
C LEU A 77 1.74 0.38 -6.86
N GLN A 78 1.58 0.14 -8.17
CA GLN A 78 0.26 -0.01 -8.80
C GLN A 78 -0.55 -1.14 -8.15
N GLN A 79 0.09 -2.29 -7.89
CA GLN A 79 -0.52 -3.43 -7.22
C GLN A 79 -0.86 -3.13 -5.75
N LEU A 80 0.06 -2.51 -5.00
CA LEU A 80 -0.17 -2.14 -3.59
C LEU A 80 -1.33 -1.16 -3.41
N THR A 81 -1.49 -0.19 -4.32
CA THR A 81 -2.67 0.71 -4.30
C THR A 81 -3.97 -0.08 -4.41
N ARG A 82 -4.00 -1.18 -5.18
CA ARG A 82 -5.19 -2.03 -5.39
C ARG A 82 -5.37 -3.11 -4.32
N GLY A 83 -4.32 -3.45 -3.58
CA GLY A 83 -4.34 -4.52 -2.59
C GLY A 83 -5.29 -4.29 -1.40
N ASP A 84 -5.68 -5.37 -0.75
CA ASP A 84 -6.52 -5.38 0.44
C ASP A 84 -5.88 -4.60 1.60
N GLU A 85 -6.65 -3.70 2.20
CA GLU A 85 -6.18 -2.84 3.29
C GLU A 85 -5.77 -3.66 4.52
N GLY A 86 -6.56 -4.67 4.91
CA GLY A 86 -6.28 -5.48 6.09
C GLY A 86 -5.04 -6.36 5.93
N TYR A 87 -4.88 -6.99 4.77
CA TYR A 87 -3.70 -7.79 4.43
C TYR A 87 -2.41 -6.97 4.46
N LEU A 88 -2.39 -5.83 3.76
CA LEU A 88 -1.21 -4.96 3.71
C LEU A 88 -0.90 -4.35 5.07
N LEU A 89 -1.93 -3.98 5.87
CA LEU A 89 -1.73 -3.55 7.25
C LEU A 89 -1.08 -4.64 8.11
N ALA A 90 -1.52 -5.89 7.97
CA ALA A 90 -0.94 -7.00 8.74
C ALA A 90 0.53 -7.26 8.36
N LEU A 91 0.87 -7.21 7.07
CA LEU A 91 2.25 -7.30 6.59
C LEU A 91 3.10 -6.14 7.13
N ALA A 92 2.62 -4.90 6.98
CA ALA A 92 3.29 -3.71 7.49
C ALA A 92 3.50 -3.77 9.01
N TYR A 93 2.50 -4.21 9.76
CA TYR A 93 2.61 -4.42 11.20
C TYR A 93 3.65 -5.50 11.56
N SER A 94 3.79 -6.55 10.74
CA SER A 94 4.80 -7.58 10.98
C SER A 94 6.23 -7.03 10.86
N THR A 95 6.51 -6.10 9.94
CA THR A 95 7.85 -5.48 9.80
C THR A 95 8.17 -4.61 11.01
N GLN A 96 7.18 -3.89 11.55
CA GLN A 96 7.31 -3.11 12.79
C GLN A 96 7.62 -4.01 14.01
N ARG A 97 7.22 -5.28 13.96
CA ARG A 97 7.50 -6.28 14.98
C ARG A 97 8.77 -7.10 14.74
N GLY A 98 9.53 -6.80 13.70
CA GLY A 98 10.86 -7.38 13.45
C GLY A 98 10.96 -8.35 12.29
N TYR A 99 9.85 -8.72 11.63
CA TYR A 99 9.88 -9.59 10.45
C TYR A 99 10.23 -8.78 9.21
N GLY A 100 11.53 -8.63 8.90
CA GLY A 100 11.99 -7.74 7.84
C GLY A 100 11.94 -6.26 8.24
N ARG A 101 12.52 -5.94 9.40
CA ARG A 101 12.47 -4.59 10.00
C ARG A 101 13.04 -3.51 9.05
N ASN A 102 12.35 -2.38 8.91
CA ASN A 102 12.78 -1.24 8.08
C ASN A 102 12.78 0.12 8.81
N HIS A 103 12.60 0.12 10.14
CA HIS A 103 12.72 1.28 11.05
C HIS A 103 11.94 2.53 10.58
N PRO A 104 10.60 2.47 10.52
CA PRO A 104 9.81 3.52 9.89
C PRO A 104 9.52 4.71 10.82
N PHE A 105 9.50 5.90 10.23
CA PHE A 105 8.93 7.13 10.78
C PHE A 105 8.00 7.74 9.74
N ALA A 106 6.82 8.21 10.14
CA ALA A 106 5.96 8.99 9.26
C ALA A 106 6.65 10.33 9.00
N GLY A 107 7.31 10.46 7.84
CA GLY A 107 7.94 11.71 7.43
C GLY A 107 6.88 12.75 7.12
N GLU A 108 5.89 12.35 6.32
CA GLU A 108 4.73 13.17 6.02
C GLU A 108 3.50 12.33 5.68
N ILE A 109 2.33 12.79 6.13
CA ILE A 109 1.02 12.36 5.65
C ILE A 109 0.25 13.64 5.34
N ARG A 110 -0.23 13.76 4.11
CA ARG A 110 -1.01 14.91 3.69
C ARG A 110 -2.20 14.46 2.87
N SER A 111 -3.32 15.15 3.06
CA SER A 111 -4.55 14.92 2.33
C SER A 111 -5.06 16.22 1.76
N GLY A 112 -5.51 16.20 0.51
CA GLY A 112 -5.97 17.41 -0.17
C GLY A 112 -6.40 17.14 -1.61
N TYR A 113 -6.86 18.19 -2.26
CA TYR A 113 -7.27 18.14 -3.67
C TYR A 113 -6.07 18.37 -4.57
N VAL A 114 -5.89 17.48 -5.55
CA VAL A 114 -4.91 17.63 -6.63
C VAL A 114 -5.64 17.78 -7.96
N ALA A 115 -5.23 18.77 -8.75
CA ALA A 115 -5.77 18.97 -10.09
C ALA A 115 -5.39 17.82 -11.01
N VAL A 116 -6.33 17.35 -11.82
CA VAL A 116 -6.10 16.33 -12.85
C VAL A 116 -6.10 17.02 -14.20
N GLU A 117 -5.05 16.78 -14.95
CA GLU A 117 -4.85 17.36 -16.26
C GLU A 117 -4.60 16.27 -17.30
N ILE A 118 -5.08 16.51 -18.53
CA ILE A 118 -4.82 15.66 -19.69
C ILE A 118 -4.36 16.53 -20.86
N ALA A 119 -3.66 15.96 -21.84
CA ALA A 119 -3.30 16.62 -23.08
C ALA A 119 -4.00 15.93 -24.26
N PRO A 120 -5.26 16.32 -24.59
CA PRO A 120 -6.00 15.71 -25.70
C PRO A 120 -5.35 16.05 -27.04
N GLU A 121 -5.29 15.06 -27.94
CA GLU A 121 -4.72 15.22 -29.27
C GLU A 121 -5.46 16.31 -30.08
N GLU A 122 -6.78 16.42 -29.89
CA GLU A 122 -7.64 17.37 -30.62
C GLU A 122 -7.37 18.84 -30.25
N LEU A 123 -6.80 19.09 -29.08
CA LEU A 123 -6.51 20.44 -28.58
C LEU A 123 -5.03 20.81 -28.69
N GLY A 124 -4.13 19.85 -28.53
CA GLY A 124 -2.67 20.08 -28.58
C GLY A 124 -2.13 20.89 -27.39
N PHE A 125 -2.89 21.04 -26.31
CA PHE A 125 -2.47 21.65 -25.05
C PHE A 125 -3.13 20.97 -23.84
N THR A 126 -2.53 21.15 -22.67
CA THR A 126 -3.02 20.57 -21.41
C THR A 126 -4.30 21.24 -20.93
N VAL A 127 -5.29 20.45 -20.51
CA VAL A 127 -6.55 20.92 -19.92
C VAL A 127 -6.78 20.29 -18.56
N THR A 128 -7.16 21.09 -17.57
CA THR A 128 -7.62 20.62 -16.27
C THR A 128 -9.05 20.08 -16.37
N ILE A 129 -9.25 18.81 -16.02
CA ILE A 129 -10.55 18.12 -16.13
C ILE A 129 -11.27 17.97 -14.80
N GLY A 130 -10.62 18.33 -13.69
CA GLY A 130 -11.19 18.27 -12.36
C GLY A 130 -10.10 18.16 -11.30
N GLU A 131 -10.49 17.69 -10.12
CA GLU A 131 -9.60 17.45 -9.00
C GLU A 131 -9.94 16.14 -8.30
N LEU A 132 -8.95 15.56 -7.62
CA LEU A 132 -9.10 14.37 -6.82
C LEU A 132 -8.69 14.67 -5.39
N LEU A 133 -9.56 14.32 -4.43
CA LEU A 133 -9.15 14.22 -3.04
C LEU A 133 -8.24 12.99 -2.88
N MET A 134 -7.01 13.20 -2.47
CA MET A 134 -6.01 12.14 -2.31
C MET A 134 -5.30 12.27 -0.96
N THR A 135 -4.85 11.13 -0.44
CA THR A 135 -3.93 11.05 0.70
C THR A 135 -2.61 10.45 0.24
N GLU A 136 -1.52 11.19 0.47
CA GLU A 136 -0.14 10.80 0.24
C GLU A 136 0.55 10.51 1.58
N CYS A 137 1.38 9.47 1.62
CA CYS A 137 2.21 9.11 2.75
C CYS A 137 3.65 8.85 2.29
N GLU A 138 4.59 9.58 2.88
CA GLU A 138 6.02 9.38 2.73
C GLU A 138 6.61 8.88 4.06
N MET A 139 7.11 7.65 4.06
CA MET A 139 7.79 7.04 5.20
C MET A 139 9.30 7.26 5.08
N VAL A 140 9.92 7.74 6.16
CA VAL A 140 11.37 7.68 6.35
C VAL A 140 11.70 6.32 6.94
N ASN A 141 12.69 5.63 6.39
CA ASN A 141 13.12 4.30 6.81
C ASN A 141 14.60 4.31 7.21
N GLY A 142 15.09 3.16 7.70
CA GLY A 142 16.50 2.98 8.09
C GLY A 142 17.49 3.51 7.05
N PHE A 143 18.61 4.05 7.51
CA PHE A 143 19.66 4.58 6.63
C PHE A 143 20.52 3.46 6.05
N VAL A 144 21.10 3.73 4.89
CA VAL A 144 22.13 2.91 4.24
C VAL A 144 23.45 3.67 4.23
N ASP A 145 24.56 2.96 4.10
CA ASP A 145 25.93 3.50 4.00
C ASP A 145 26.60 2.95 2.72
N PRO A 146 26.27 3.51 1.54
CA PRO A 146 26.86 3.07 0.28
C PRO A 146 28.35 3.47 0.17
N GLN A 147 29.14 2.74 -0.64
CA GLN A 147 30.59 2.98 -0.72
C GLN A 147 30.97 4.34 -1.35
N ASP A 148 30.19 4.81 -2.32
CA ASP A 148 30.54 5.95 -3.17
C ASP A 148 29.80 7.26 -2.80
N GLU A 149 29.01 7.25 -1.73
CA GLU A 149 28.22 8.42 -1.32
C GLU A 149 27.91 8.44 0.19
N PRO A 150 27.61 9.63 0.78
CA PRO A 150 27.32 9.72 2.21
C PRO A 150 26.12 8.88 2.65
N PRO A 151 26.11 8.36 3.89
CA PRO A 151 24.96 7.67 4.45
C PRO A 151 23.70 8.52 4.40
N HIS A 152 22.57 7.90 4.08
CA HIS A 152 21.29 8.61 3.97
C HIS A 152 20.12 7.69 4.31
N PHE A 153 19.00 8.29 4.71
CA PHE A 153 17.74 7.58 4.92
C PHE A 153 17.22 6.97 3.61
N THR A 154 16.55 5.83 3.75
CA THR A 154 15.73 5.24 2.69
C THR A 154 14.27 5.65 2.88
N ARG A 155 13.39 5.29 1.94
CA ARG A 155 12.01 5.78 1.92
C ARG A 155 11.00 4.76 1.40
N GLY A 156 9.77 4.89 1.87
CA GLY A 156 8.60 4.20 1.36
C GLY A 156 7.53 5.21 0.93
N TYR A 157 6.72 4.85 -0.07
CA TYR A 157 5.70 5.73 -0.64
C TYR A 157 4.33 5.05 -0.72
N GLY A 158 3.29 5.80 -0.35
CA GLY A 158 1.90 5.35 -0.46
C GLY A 158 0.97 6.47 -0.90
N LEU A 159 0.02 6.14 -1.76
CA LEU A 159 -0.93 7.11 -2.32
C LEU A 159 -2.30 6.46 -2.49
N THR A 160 -3.35 7.15 -2.04
CA THR A 160 -4.73 6.64 -2.05
C THR A 160 -5.74 7.74 -2.36
N PHE A 161 -6.94 7.36 -2.81
CA PHE A 161 -8.08 8.29 -2.93
C PHE A 161 -8.72 8.57 -1.56
N GLY A 162 -9.31 9.75 -1.43
CA GLY A 162 -10.03 10.17 -0.23
C GLY A 162 -9.09 10.50 0.92
N MET A 163 -9.52 10.15 2.14
CA MET A 163 -8.82 10.39 3.41
C MET A 163 -8.29 9.06 4.02
N SER A 164 -7.96 8.06 3.19
CA SER A 164 -7.62 6.70 3.67
C SER A 164 -6.14 6.56 4.10
N GLU A 165 -5.80 7.21 5.21
CA GLU A 165 -4.42 7.29 5.71
C GLU A 165 -3.81 5.93 6.02
N ARG A 166 -4.56 5.02 6.67
CA ARG A 166 -4.00 3.72 7.09
C ARG A 166 -3.58 2.85 5.90
N LYS A 167 -4.31 2.93 4.78
CA LYS A 167 -3.92 2.23 3.55
C LYS A 167 -2.68 2.86 2.93
N ALA A 168 -2.60 4.20 2.87
CA ALA A 168 -1.41 4.90 2.38
C ALA A 168 -0.17 4.56 3.22
N MET A 169 -0.31 4.51 4.54
CA MET A 169 0.77 4.10 5.46
C MET A 169 1.19 2.64 5.25
N ALA A 170 0.23 1.71 5.16
CA ALA A 170 0.54 0.30 4.90
C ALA A 170 1.27 0.12 3.56
N MET A 171 0.79 0.80 2.52
CA MET A 171 1.42 0.82 1.21
C MET A 171 2.87 1.33 1.27
N ALA A 172 3.13 2.45 1.95
CA ALA A 172 4.49 2.98 2.09
C ALA A 172 5.43 2.02 2.84
N LEU A 173 4.94 1.37 3.89
CA LEU A 173 5.72 0.41 4.66
C LEU A 173 6.05 -0.86 3.86
N VAL A 174 5.09 -1.38 3.09
CA VAL A 174 5.28 -2.56 2.24
C VAL A 174 6.09 -2.22 0.98
N ASP A 175 5.92 -1.04 0.39
CA ASP A 175 6.78 -0.54 -0.69
C ASP A 175 8.25 -0.60 -0.27
N ARG A 176 8.60 -0.05 0.90
CA ARG A 176 9.99 -0.14 1.37
C ARG A 176 10.44 -1.57 1.61
N ALA A 177 9.59 -2.44 2.14
CA ALA A 177 9.94 -3.85 2.35
C ALA A 177 10.22 -4.58 1.02
N LEU A 178 9.45 -4.27 -0.03
CA LEU A 178 9.63 -4.78 -1.38
C LEU A 178 10.75 -4.08 -2.18
N GLN A 179 11.45 -3.11 -1.59
CA GLN A 179 12.70 -2.57 -2.14
C GLN A 179 13.93 -3.40 -1.71
N ALA A 180 13.72 -4.53 -1.03
CA ALA A 180 14.81 -5.40 -0.58
C ALA A 180 15.80 -5.79 -1.71
N PRO A 181 15.36 -6.13 -2.94
CA PRO A 181 16.29 -6.41 -4.04
C PRO A 181 17.18 -5.22 -4.40
N GLU A 182 16.63 -4.01 -4.44
CA GLU A 182 17.36 -2.78 -4.80
C GLU A 182 18.41 -2.39 -3.74
N TYR A 183 18.19 -2.75 -2.47
CA TYR A 183 19.14 -2.53 -1.39
C TYR A 183 20.01 -3.74 -1.05
N GLY A 184 19.87 -4.86 -1.78
CA GLY A 184 20.59 -6.10 -1.50
C GLY A 184 20.28 -6.70 -0.11
N GLU A 185 19.06 -6.49 0.39
CA GLU A 185 18.62 -6.99 1.68
C GLU A 185 18.20 -8.46 1.58
N GLU A 186 18.57 -9.26 2.58
CA GLU A 186 18.05 -10.63 2.71
C GLU A 186 16.57 -10.61 3.11
N VAL A 187 15.77 -11.47 2.48
CA VAL A 187 14.35 -11.67 2.82
C VAL A 187 14.26 -12.35 4.18
N ALA A 188 14.01 -11.56 5.23
CA ALA A 188 13.92 -12.02 6.62
C ALA A 188 12.48 -12.07 7.14
N GLY A 189 11.50 -11.68 6.32
CA GLY A 189 10.08 -11.75 6.67
C GLY A 189 9.17 -11.71 5.45
N PRO A 190 7.89 -12.13 5.59
CA PRO A 190 6.98 -12.27 4.46
C PRO A 190 6.73 -10.97 3.70
N ALA A 191 6.80 -9.81 4.36
CA ALA A 191 6.59 -8.52 3.71
C ALA A 191 7.70 -8.13 2.70
N GLN A 192 8.84 -8.83 2.73
CA GLN A 192 9.95 -8.65 1.78
C GLN A 192 9.91 -9.69 0.64
N ASP A 193 9.04 -10.71 0.74
CA ASP A 193 8.87 -11.73 -0.29
C ASP A 193 7.89 -11.23 -1.35
N GLU A 194 8.42 -10.78 -2.48
CA GLU A 194 7.65 -10.07 -3.51
C GLU A 194 6.50 -10.89 -4.08
N GLU A 195 6.75 -12.15 -4.44
CA GLU A 195 5.72 -13.03 -5.00
C GLU A 195 4.67 -13.36 -3.94
N PHE A 196 5.09 -13.66 -2.70
CA PHE A 196 4.13 -13.93 -1.62
C PHE A 196 3.23 -12.72 -1.33
N VAL A 197 3.79 -11.51 -1.31
CA VAL A 197 3.03 -10.29 -1.04
C VAL A 197 2.04 -10.00 -2.16
N LEU A 198 2.52 -9.92 -3.41
CA LEU A 198 1.73 -9.39 -4.50
C LEU A 198 0.70 -10.39 -5.03
N ALA A 199 1.01 -11.69 -5.05
CA ALA A 199 0.08 -12.73 -5.50
C ALA A 199 -1.12 -12.95 -4.55
N HIS A 200 -1.07 -12.41 -3.33
CA HIS A 200 -2.14 -12.55 -2.33
C HIS A 200 -2.72 -11.21 -1.89
N ALA A 201 -2.38 -10.11 -2.56
CA ALA A 201 -2.79 -8.76 -2.18
C ALA A 201 -4.19 -8.38 -2.68
N ASP A 202 -4.53 -8.67 -3.94
CA ASP A 202 -5.81 -8.23 -4.53
C ASP A 202 -6.97 -9.10 -4.01
N ASN A 203 -7.86 -8.52 -3.21
CA ASN A 203 -9.00 -9.25 -2.66
C ASN A 203 -10.05 -9.61 -3.71
N VAL A 204 -10.05 -9.00 -4.90
CA VAL A 204 -10.90 -9.45 -6.00
C VAL A 204 -10.52 -10.88 -6.40
N GLU A 205 -9.23 -11.16 -6.47
CA GLU A 205 -8.70 -12.51 -6.73
C GLU A 205 -8.87 -13.41 -5.50
N ALA A 206 -8.37 -12.96 -4.34
CA ALA A 206 -8.33 -13.79 -3.14
C ALA A 206 -9.73 -14.17 -2.64
N ALA A 207 -10.68 -13.23 -2.59
CA ALA A 207 -12.04 -13.52 -2.15
C ALA A 207 -12.79 -14.38 -3.18
N GLY A 208 -12.56 -14.13 -4.48
CA GLY A 208 -13.10 -14.95 -5.55
C GLY A 208 -12.66 -16.42 -5.39
N PHE A 209 -11.36 -16.64 -5.22
CA PHE A 209 -10.81 -17.98 -5.05
C PHE A 209 -11.26 -18.62 -3.74
N VAL A 210 -11.17 -17.98 -2.57
CA VAL A 210 -11.63 -18.62 -1.31
C VAL A 210 -13.12 -18.97 -1.38
N SER A 211 -13.95 -18.10 -1.96
CA SER A 211 -15.39 -18.33 -2.04
C SER A 211 -15.80 -19.37 -3.09
N HIS A 212 -14.92 -19.72 -4.03
CA HIS A 212 -15.20 -20.73 -5.06
C HIS A 212 -15.49 -22.10 -4.46
N LEU A 213 -14.96 -22.42 -3.26
CA LEU A 213 -15.16 -23.69 -2.57
C LEU A 213 -16.64 -24.03 -2.30
N LYS A 214 -17.54 -23.05 -2.39
CA LYS A 214 -19.00 -23.26 -2.31
C LYS A 214 -19.58 -23.93 -3.57
N LEU A 215 -18.86 -23.88 -4.68
CA LEU A 215 -19.26 -24.55 -5.92
C LEU A 215 -19.19 -26.07 -5.76
N PRO A 216 -19.87 -26.83 -6.61
CA PRO A 216 -19.85 -28.29 -6.49
C PRO A 216 -18.47 -28.88 -6.82
N HIS A 217 -17.84 -29.51 -5.82
CA HIS A 217 -16.55 -30.24 -5.94
C HIS A 217 -16.72 -31.77 -5.79
N TYR A 218 -17.93 -32.29 -6.01
CA TYR A 218 -18.25 -33.69 -5.71
C TYR A 218 -17.52 -34.69 -6.62
N VAL A 219 -17.11 -34.30 -7.83
CA VAL A 219 -16.33 -35.18 -8.74
C VAL A 219 -14.93 -35.39 -8.18
N ASP A 220 -14.21 -34.32 -7.87
CA ASP A 220 -12.86 -34.40 -7.30
C ASP A 220 -12.89 -35.05 -5.93
N PHE A 221 -13.87 -34.70 -5.09
CA PHE A 221 -14.05 -35.33 -3.78
C PHE A 221 -14.33 -36.84 -3.89
N GLN A 222 -15.04 -37.28 -4.93
CA GLN A 222 -15.28 -38.71 -5.15
C GLN A 222 -13.99 -39.46 -5.55
N ALA A 223 -13.08 -38.81 -6.27
CA ALA A 223 -11.77 -39.39 -6.58
C ALA A 223 -10.93 -39.61 -5.30
N GLU A 224 -10.89 -38.59 -4.42
CA GLU A 224 -10.22 -38.69 -3.12
C GLU A 224 -10.87 -39.77 -2.22
N LEU A 225 -12.21 -39.82 -2.17
CA LEU A 225 -12.93 -40.86 -1.43
C LEU A 225 -12.61 -42.27 -1.91
N ALA A 226 -12.45 -42.45 -3.23
CA ALA A 226 -12.11 -43.75 -3.80
C ALA A 226 -10.72 -44.22 -3.34
N LEU A 227 -9.73 -43.32 -3.37
CA LEU A 227 -8.38 -43.59 -2.89
C LEU A 227 -8.38 -43.91 -1.38
N LEU A 228 -9.04 -43.09 -0.56
CA LEU A 228 -9.12 -43.30 0.88
C LEU A 228 -9.74 -44.66 1.23
N LYS A 229 -10.85 -45.03 0.55
CA LYS A 229 -11.52 -46.33 0.73
C LYS A 229 -10.66 -47.51 0.29
N ARG A 230 -9.72 -47.30 -0.64
CA ARG A 230 -8.76 -48.33 -1.05
C ARG A 230 -7.69 -48.53 0.02
N LEU A 231 -7.08 -47.44 0.49
CA LEU A 231 -6.07 -47.47 1.55
C LEU A 231 -6.61 -48.11 2.84
N GLN A 232 -7.85 -47.80 3.23
CA GLN A 232 -8.49 -48.43 4.40
C GLN A 232 -8.64 -49.96 4.24
N ARG A 233 -8.97 -50.44 3.03
CA ARG A 233 -9.12 -51.88 2.75
C ARG A 233 -7.78 -52.60 2.73
N GLU A 234 -6.72 -51.94 2.26
CA GLU A 234 -5.37 -52.50 2.26
C GLU A 234 -4.84 -52.63 3.70
N ASN A 235 -5.09 -51.64 4.56
CA ASN A 235 -4.66 -51.66 5.97
C ASN A 235 -5.39 -52.74 6.81
N GLN A 236 -6.65 -53.06 6.51
CA GLN A 236 -7.39 -54.14 7.20
C GLN A 236 -6.96 -55.56 6.78
N ARG A 237 -6.16 -55.67 5.72
CA ARG A 237 -5.68 -56.96 5.17
C ARG A 237 -4.23 -57.27 5.56
N GLY A 238 -3.52 -56.32 6.17
CA GLY A 238 -2.22 -56.53 6.83
C GLY A 238 -2.41 -56.76 8.32
#